data_AF-A0A182S718-F1
#
_entry.id   AF-A0A182S718-F1
#
_cell.length_a   1.000
_cell.length_b   1.000
_cell.length_c   1.000
_cell.angle_alpha   90.00
_cell.angle_beta   90.00
_cell.angle_gamma   90.00
#
_symmetry.space_group_name_H-M   'P 1'
#
loop_
_entity.id
_entity.type
_entity.pdbx_description
1 polymer ?
#
loop_
_entity_poly.entity_id
_entity_poly.type
_entity_poly.pdbx_seq_one_letter_code
_entity_poly.pdbx_strand_id
1 'polypeptide(L)'
;MCQERGQCRNGKCVPYCETQGLQSCMCDIIADACKRCCRQSINETCFPVEPPDVLPDGTPCIQGFCNKGMCEKTIQDVVERFWDIIEEININKVLRFLRDNIVMAVVMLTALFWIPVSCVIAYFDRKKRKEDWKEYEWSQKLDLIHPSDRRRVIHIRVPRQKITVARM
;
A
#
# COMPACT_ATOMS: atom_id res chain seq x y z
N MET A 1 31.41 -18.54 -1.14
CA MET A 1 31.00 -18.64 0.28
C MET A 1 29.48 -18.60 0.32
N CYS A 2 28.82 -19.47 1.09
CA CYS A 2 27.36 -19.47 1.20
C CYS A 2 26.90 -18.49 2.28
N GLN A 3 25.83 -17.74 2.00
CA GLN A 3 25.19 -16.84 2.96
C GLN A 3 24.41 -17.66 4.02
N GLU A 4 24.01 -17.06 5.15
CA GLU A 4 23.03 -17.65 6.09
C GLU A 4 23.45 -18.96 6.79
N ARG A 5 24.74 -19.11 7.15
CA ARG A 5 25.32 -20.35 7.74
C ARG A 5 25.09 -21.62 6.89
N GLY A 6 24.77 -21.45 5.61
CA GLY A 6 24.66 -22.57 4.67
C GLY A 6 26.01 -23.25 4.43
N GLN A 7 25.98 -24.53 4.08
CA GLN A 7 27.17 -25.29 3.70
C GLN A 7 27.20 -25.52 2.19
N CYS A 8 28.37 -25.42 1.58
CA CYS A 8 28.55 -25.81 0.19
C CYS A 8 28.69 -27.33 0.10
N ARG A 9 27.79 -27.98 -0.63
CA ARG A 9 27.92 -29.40 -1.00
C ARG A 9 27.84 -29.51 -2.51
N ASN A 10 28.86 -30.12 -3.13
CA ASN A 10 28.96 -30.29 -4.59
C ASN A 10 28.74 -29.00 -5.40
N GLY A 11 29.29 -27.86 -4.91
CA GLY A 11 29.16 -26.57 -5.59
C GLY A 11 27.80 -25.87 -5.40
N LYS A 12 26.86 -26.47 -4.66
CA LYS A 12 25.56 -25.86 -4.33
C LYS A 12 25.52 -25.46 -2.86
N CYS A 13 24.94 -24.29 -2.56
CA CYS A 13 24.67 -23.88 -1.19
C CYS A 13 23.44 -24.61 -0.64
N VAL A 14 23.66 -25.38 0.42
CA VAL A 14 22.63 -26.08 1.19
C VAL A 14 22.28 -25.20 2.40
N PRO A 15 21.00 -24.91 2.67
CA PRO A 15 20.61 -24.09 3.80
C PRO A 15 20.85 -24.82 5.12
N TYR A 16 20.91 -24.05 6.21
CA TYR A 16 21.30 -24.56 7.53
C TYR A 16 20.45 -25.74 8.01
N CYS A 17 19.12 -25.67 7.94
CA CYS A 17 18.22 -26.72 8.43
C CYS A 17 18.46 -28.06 7.73
N GLU A 18 18.68 -28.04 6.41
CA GLU A 18 18.90 -29.21 5.57
C GLU A 18 20.25 -29.88 5.86
N THR A 19 21.22 -29.14 6.39
CA THR A 19 22.47 -29.74 6.89
C THR A 19 22.23 -30.58 8.16
N GLN A 20 21.17 -30.28 8.91
CA GLN A 20 20.75 -30.98 10.13
C GLN A 20 19.67 -32.04 9.87
N GLY A 21 19.31 -32.30 8.61
CA GLY A 21 18.22 -33.23 8.27
C GLY A 21 16.81 -32.68 8.53
N LEU A 22 16.69 -31.38 8.75
CA LEU A 22 15.43 -30.64 8.89
C LEU A 22 15.12 -29.88 7.60
N GLN A 23 13.94 -29.28 7.49
CA GLN A 23 13.58 -28.39 6.39
C GLN A 23 13.50 -26.94 6.86
N SER A 24 13.94 -26.02 6.01
CA SER A 24 13.75 -24.58 6.21
C SER A 24 12.27 -24.19 6.11
N CYS A 25 11.83 -23.33 7.04
CA CYS A 25 10.48 -22.80 7.08
C CYS A 25 10.45 -21.38 7.67
N MET A 26 9.32 -20.71 7.52
CA MET A 26 9.05 -19.41 8.16
C MET A 26 8.25 -19.64 9.45
N CYS A 27 8.63 -18.96 10.54
CA CYS A 27 7.87 -19.00 11.78
C CYS A 27 6.57 -18.17 11.66
N ASP A 28 5.48 -18.71 12.20
CA ASP A 28 4.15 -18.05 12.17
C ASP A 28 4.00 -16.94 13.21
N ILE A 29 4.86 -16.94 14.24
CA ILE A 29 4.85 -15.94 15.31
C ILE A 29 5.64 -14.71 14.86
N ILE A 30 5.01 -13.53 14.85
CA ILE A 30 5.64 -12.26 14.40
C ILE A 30 6.99 -11.99 15.09
N ALA A 31 7.11 -12.28 16.40
CA ALA A 31 8.33 -12.08 17.17
C ALA A 31 9.50 -12.99 16.73
N ASP A 32 9.19 -14.12 16.09
CA ASP A 32 10.15 -15.11 15.59
C ASP A 32 10.23 -15.14 14.06
N ALA A 33 9.41 -14.35 13.36
CA ALA A 33 9.30 -14.36 11.90
C ALA A 33 10.60 -13.99 11.19
N CYS A 34 11.50 -13.28 11.86
CA CYS A 34 12.84 -12.93 11.37
C CYS A 34 13.97 -13.73 12.03
N LYS A 35 13.63 -14.82 12.71
CA LYS A 35 14.58 -15.80 13.23
C LYS A 35 14.64 -17.01 12.30
N ARG A 36 15.75 -17.73 12.34
CA ARG A 36 15.91 -18.95 11.55
C ARG A 36 15.06 -20.04 12.14
N CYS A 37 14.12 -20.56 11.36
CA CYS A 37 13.22 -21.60 11.79
C CYS A 37 13.36 -22.86 10.94
N CYS A 38 13.24 -24.00 11.60
CA CYS A 38 13.31 -25.32 10.98
C CYS A 38 12.06 -26.13 11.33
N ARG A 39 11.76 -27.14 10.53
CA ARG A 39 10.72 -28.15 10.81
C ARG A 39 11.25 -29.55 10.49
N GLN A 40 10.72 -30.56 11.15
CA GLN A 40 11.16 -31.94 10.92
C GLN A 40 10.56 -32.53 9.63
N SER A 41 9.31 -32.17 9.32
CA SER A 41 8.61 -32.59 8.10
C SER A 41 7.66 -31.49 7.63
N ILE A 42 7.15 -31.60 6.41
CA ILE A 42 6.21 -30.64 5.81
C ILE A 42 4.94 -30.45 6.66
N ASN A 43 4.53 -31.50 7.38
CA ASN A 43 3.30 -31.52 8.17
C ASN A 43 3.49 -31.09 9.63
N GLU A 44 4.71 -30.74 10.04
CA GLU A 44 5.01 -30.35 11.41
C GLU A 44 5.17 -28.84 11.56
N THR A 45 4.95 -28.36 12.79
CA THR A 45 5.07 -26.94 13.14
C THR A 45 6.51 -26.46 13.03
N CYS A 46 6.68 -25.27 12.48
CA CYS A 46 7.97 -24.60 12.38
C CYS A 46 8.41 -24.11 13.77
N PHE A 47 9.66 -24.36 14.15
CA PHE A 47 10.23 -23.92 15.42
C PHE A 47 11.51 -23.08 15.21
N PRO A 48 11.75 -22.04 16.03
CA PRO A 48 12.98 -21.25 15.95
C PRO A 48 14.19 -22.08 16.40
N VAL A 49 15.32 -21.90 15.74
CA VAL A 49 16.59 -22.56 16.09
C VAL A 49 17.18 -21.92 17.36
N GLU A 50 17.73 -22.77 18.24
CA GLU A 50 18.53 -22.35 19.39
C GLU A 50 20.03 -22.60 19.11
N PRO A 51 20.93 -21.62 19.33
CA PRO A 51 20.69 -20.26 19.80
C PRO A 51 20.01 -19.36 18.75
N PRO A 52 19.33 -18.26 19.17
CA PRO A 52 18.61 -17.39 18.26
C PRO A 52 19.51 -16.85 17.14
N ASP A 53 19.17 -17.17 15.89
CA ASP A 53 19.87 -16.68 14.70
C ASP A 53 18.94 -15.76 13.91
N VAL A 54 19.23 -14.46 13.90
CA VAL A 54 18.43 -13.44 13.22
C VAL A 54 18.81 -13.39 11.75
N LEU A 55 17.82 -13.38 10.86
CA LEU A 55 18.02 -13.31 9.42
C LEU A 55 18.41 -11.89 8.99
N PRO A 56 19.17 -11.75 7.89
CA PRO A 56 19.62 -10.45 7.40
C PRO A 56 18.44 -9.62 6.92
N ASP A 57 18.66 -8.29 6.91
CA ASP A 57 17.68 -7.34 6.43
C ASP A 57 17.30 -7.63 4.96
N GLY A 58 16.01 -7.51 4.64
CA GLY A 58 15.47 -7.82 3.32
C GLY A 58 15.08 -9.28 3.10
N THR A 59 15.25 -10.15 4.10
CA THR A 59 14.68 -11.51 4.06
C THR A 59 13.14 -11.43 4.08
N PRO A 60 12.43 -12.18 3.20
CA PRO A 60 10.98 -12.25 3.25
C PRO A 60 10.49 -12.91 4.55
N CYS A 61 9.48 -12.32 5.18
CA CYS A 61 8.79 -12.82 6.36
C CYS A 61 7.27 -12.90 6.09
N ILE A 62 6.49 -13.39 7.07
CA ILE A 62 5.05 -13.64 6.92
C ILE A 62 4.22 -12.48 6.36
N GLN A 63 4.64 -11.22 6.57
CA GLN A 63 3.87 -10.03 6.21
C GLN A 63 4.71 -8.96 5.47
N GLY A 64 5.93 -9.28 5.04
CA GLY A 64 6.80 -8.30 4.37
C GLY A 64 8.26 -8.70 4.40
N PHE A 65 9.12 -7.80 4.90
CA PHE A 65 10.57 -8.04 4.96
C PHE A 65 11.13 -7.79 6.36
N CYS A 66 12.17 -8.54 6.70
CA CYS A 66 12.91 -8.34 7.94
C CYS A 66 13.73 -7.05 7.91
N ASN A 67 13.60 -6.25 8.98
CA ASN A 67 14.40 -5.05 9.23
C ASN A 67 14.80 -5.04 10.71
N LYS A 68 16.10 -5.10 11.01
CA LYS A 68 16.65 -5.15 12.37
C LYS A 68 16.04 -6.27 13.23
N GLY A 69 15.73 -7.41 12.62
CA GLY A 69 15.13 -8.57 13.28
C GLY A 69 13.63 -8.45 13.55
N MET A 70 12.96 -7.42 13.04
CA MET A 70 11.50 -7.26 13.09
C MET A 70 10.90 -7.44 11.69
N CYS A 71 9.74 -8.09 11.59
CA CYS A 71 9.03 -8.24 10.32
C CYS A 71 8.24 -6.95 10.04
N GLU A 72 8.73 -6.12 9.11
CA GLU A 72 8.07 -4.87 8.73
C GLU A 72 7.11 -5.14 7.56
N LYS A 73 5.89 -4.63 7.67
CA LYS A 73 4.86 -4.86 6.65
C LYS A 73 5.17 -4.11 5.37
N THR A 74 5.25 -4.83 4.25
CA THR A 74 5.27 -4.18 2.94
C THR A 74 3.86 -3.83 2.54
N ILE A 75 3.61 -2.56 2.23
CA ILE A 75 2.31 -2.01 1.86
C ILE A 75 1.83 -2.65 0.54
N GLN A 76 1.23 -3.84 0.61
CA GLN A 76 0.46 -4.51 -0.44
C GLN A 76 -0.98 -4.82 0.00
N ASP A 77 -1.42 -4.24 1.12
CA ASP A 77 -2.71 -4.45 1.79
C ASP A 77 -3.98 -4.21 0.94
N VAL A 78 -3.85 -3.59 -0.24
CA VAL A 78 -5.01 -3.31 -1.10
C VAL A 78 -5.16 -4.37 -2.19
N VAL A 79 -4.08 -4.73 -2.88
CA VAL A 79 -4.15 -5.69 -4.00
C VAL A 79 -4.27 -7.12 -3.50
N GLU A 80 -3.53 -7.49 -2.45
CA GLU A 80 -3.65 -8.82 -1.80
C GLU A 80 -5.07 -9.04 -1.27
N ARG A 81 -5.63 -8.03 -0.58
CA ARG A 81 -7.02 -8.06 -0.08
C ARG A 81 -8.07 -8.12 -1.17
N PHE A 82 -7.78 -7.63 -2.38
CA PHE A 82 -8.68 -7.79 -3.53
C PHE A 82 -8.57 -9.19 -4.17
N TRP A 83 -7.39 -9.81 -4.16
CA TRP A 83 -7.21 -11.17 -4.69
C TRP A 83 -7.73 -12.25 -3.74
N ASP A 84 -7.64 -12.05 -2.41
CA ASP A 84 -8.25 -12.95 -1.41
C ASP A 84 -9.75 -13.14 -1.65
N ILE A 85 -10.46 -12.07 -2.02
CA ILE A 85 -11.91 -12.10 -2.31
C ILE A 85 -12.21 -12.84 -3.63
N ILE A 86 -11.27 -12.84 -4.58
CA ILE A 86 -11.44 -13.45 -5.90
C ILE A 86 -11.12 -14.96 -5.86
N GLU A 87 -10.17 -15.39 -5.03
CA GLU A 87 -9.75 -16.79 -4.91
C GLU A 87 -10.83 -17.70 -4.31
N GLU A 88 -11.72 -17.16 -3.45
CA GLU A 88 -12.85 -17.90 -2.87
C GLU A 88 -14.00 -18.16 -3.87
N ILE A 89 -13.97 -17.57 -5.08
CA ILE A 89 -15.07 -17.68 -6.05
C ILE A 89 -14.89 -18.92 -6.94
N ASN A 90 -15.60 -20.00 -6.64
CA ASN A 90 -15.58 -21.26 -7.42
C ASN A 90 -16.15 -21.07 -8.85
N ILE A 91 -15.25 -20.92 -9.83
CA ILE A 91 -15.52 -20.66 -11.26
C ILE A 91 -16.52 -21.65 -11.87
N ASN A 92 -16.49 -22.93 -11.45
CA ASN A 92 -17.35 -23.98 -12.01
C ASN A 92 -18.83 -23.77 -11.66
N LYS A 93 -19.11 -23.18 -10.49
CA LYS A 93 -20.47 -22.86 -10.05
C LYS A 93 -20.95 -21.56 -10.70
N VAL A 94 -20.06 -20.57 -10.82
CA VAL A 94 -20.34 -19.29 -11.46
C VAL A 94 -20.68 -19.48 -12.94
N LEU A 95 -19.92 -20.28 -13.69
CA LEU A 95 -20.21 -20.55 -15.11
C LEU A 95 -21.56 -21.23 -15.36
N ARG A 96 -21.97 -22.16 -14.50
CA ARG A 96 -23.32 -22.75 -14.57
C ARG A 96 -24.41 -21.73 -14.27
N PHE A 97 -24.21 -20.90 -13.24
CA PHE A 97 -25.16 -19.84 -12.87
C PHE A 97 -25.30 -18.75 -13.95
N LEU A 98 -24.18 -18.34 -14.57
CA LEU A 98 -24.17 -17.36 -15.67
C LEU A 98 -24.94 -17.87 -16.90
N ARG A 99 -24.82 -19.18 -17.21
CA ARG A 99 -25.52 -19.79 -18.35
C ARG A 99 -27.02 -19.86 -18.12
N ASP A 100 -27.44 -20.22 -16.92
CA ASP A 100 -28.86 -20.47 -16.63
C ASP A 100 -29.63 -19.14 -16.40
N ASN A 101 -28.93 -18.01 -16.16
CA ASN A 101 -29.53 -16.68 -15.97
C ASN A 101 -28.78 -15.57 -16.74
N ILE A 102 -28.70 -15.72 -18.08
CA ILE A 102 -27.92 -14.84 -18.97
C ILE A 102 -28.23 -13.34 -18.82
N VAL A 103 -29.50 -12.96 -18.59
CA VAL A 103 -29.89 -11.54 -18.46
C VAL A 103 -29.32 -10.94 -17.17
N MET A 104 -29.49 -11.63 -16.03
CA MET A 104 -28.94 -11.18 -14.74
C MET A 104 -27.41 -11.22 -14.74
N ALA A 105 -26.82 -12.21 -15.42
CA ALA A 105 -25.38 -12.32 -15.61
C ALA A 105 -24.80 -11.08 -16.32
N VAL A 106 -25.41 -10.65 -17.42
CA VAL A 106 -24.95 -9.46 -18.17
C VAL A 106 -25.09 -8.19 -17.32
N VAL A 107 -26.19 -8.02 -16.60
CA VAL A 107 -26.39 -6.87 -15.70
C VAL A 107 -25.35 -6.86 -14.57
N MET A 108 -25.07 -8.01 -13.95
CA MET A 108 -24.07 -8.12 -12.88
C MET A 108 -22.64 -7.89 -13.39
N LEU A 109 -22.26 -8.48 -14.53
CA LEU A 109 -20.93 -8.30 -15.11
C LEU A 109 -20.69 -6.84 -15.56
N THR A 110 -21.71 -6.22 -16.15
CA THR A 110 -21.63 -4.79 -16.51
C THR A 110 -21.53 -3.93 -15.26
N ALA A 111 -22.32 -4.17 -14.20
CA ALA A 111 -22.19 -3.43 -12.95
C ALA A 111 -20.80 -3.60 -12.30
N LEU A 112 -20.28 -4.83 -12.24
CA LEU A 112 -18.94 -5.12 -11.72
C LEU A 112 -17.84 -4.35 -12.46
N PHE A 113 -17.98 -4.14 -13.76
CA PHE A 113 -17.06 -3.34 -14.55
C PHE A 113 -17.30 -1.82 -14.42
N TRP A 114 -18.56 -1.38 -14.46
CA TRP A 114 -18.91 0.04 -14.47
C TRP A 114 -18.81 0.71 -13.12
N ILE A 115 -19.02 0.00 -12.00
CA ILE A 115 -18.84 0.54 -10.65
C ILE A 115 -17.41 1.07 -10.42
N PRO A 116 -16.33 0.28 -10.63
CA PRO A 116 -14.97 0.77 -10.42
C PRO A 116 -14.62 1.88 -11.42
N VAL A 117 -15.03 1.76 -12.69
CA VAL A 117 -14.85 2.83 -13.69
C VAL A 117 -15.51 4.13 -13.24
N SER A 118 -16.73 4.05 -12.69
CA SER A 118 -17.46 5.21 -12.17
C SER A 118 -16.77 5.83 -10.96
N CYS A 119 -16.21 5.02 -10.05
CA CYS A 119 -15.39 5.51 -8.94
C CYS A 119 -14.14 6.26 -9.40
N VAL A 120 -13.44 5.74 -10.42
CA VAL A 120 -12.25 6.37 -11.02
C VAL A 120 -12.60 7.70 -11.66
N ILE A 121 -13.67 7.74 -12.48
CA ILE A 121 -14.15 8.97 -13.11
C ILE A 121 -14.55 9.99 -12.04
N ALA A 122 -15.28 9.57 -11.01
CA ALA A 122 -15.68 10.43 -9.90
C ALA A 122 -14.47 10.99 -9.13
N TYR A 123 -13.40 10.23 -8.98
CA TYR A 123 -12.15 10.72 -8.37
C TYR A 123 -11.52 11.83 -9.20
N PHE A 124 -11.36 11.62 -10.52
CA PHE A 124 -10.82 12.64 -11.43
C PHE A 124 -11.71 13.88 -11.51
N ASP A 125 -13.01 13.68 -11.60
CA ASP A 125 -13.99 14.76 -11.68
C ASP A 125 -14.04 15.57 -10.37
N ARG A 126 -13.92 14.93 -9.20
CA ARG A 126 -13.77 15.63 -7.92
C ARG A 126 -12.47 16.45 -7.86
N LYS A 127 -11.38 15.95 -8.45
CA LYS A 127 -10.12 16.70 -8.52
C LYS A 127 -10.28 17.95 -9.39
N LYS A 128 -10.82 17.79 -10.60
CA LYS A 128 -11.08 18.89 -11.52
C LYS A 128 -12.03 19.93 -10.93
N ARG A 129 -13.15 19.48 -10.35
CA ARG A 129 -14.10 20.38 -9.67
C ARG A 129 -13.45 21.20 -8.56
N LYS A 130 -12.51 20.64 -7.79
CA LYS A 130 -11.78 21.41 -6.77
C LYS A 130 -10.89 22.50 -7.36
N GLU A 131 -10.37 22.31 -8.56
CA GLU A 131 -9.56 23.31 -9.27
C GLU A 131 -10.48 24.43 -9.78
N ASP A 132 -11.57 24.07 -10.48
CA ASP A 132 -12.56 25.02 -10.99
C ASP A 132 -13.23 25.85 -9.86
N TRP A 133 -13.52 25.22 -8.71
CA TRP A 133 -14.06 25.92 -7.53
C TRP A 133 -13.11 26.97 -6.96
N LYS A 134 -11.80 26.71 -6.98
CA LYS A 134 -10.79 27.69 -6.52
C LYS A 134 -10.71 28.88 -7.47
N GLU A 135 -10.83 28.64 -8.77
CA GLU A 135 -10.85 29.69 -9.79
C GLU A 135 -12.12 30.55 -9.67
N TYR A 136 -13.28 29.92 -9.45
CA TYR A 136 -14.54 30.62 -9.19
C TYR A 136 -14.49 31.47 -7.92
N GLU A 137 -14.00 30.91 -6.80
CA GLU A 137 -13.84 31.66 -5.54
C GLU A 137 -12.88 32.83 -5.69
N TRP A 138 -11.80 32.68 -6.47
CA TRP A 138 -10.88 33.76 -6.78
C TRP A 138 -11.54 34.85 -7.64
N SER A 139 -12.28 34.49 -8.69
CA SER A 139 -12.99 35.46 -9.55
C SER A 139 -14.03 36.30 -8.79
N GLN A 140 -14.51 35.82 -7.65
CA GLN A 140 -15.47 36.53 -6.80
C GLN A 140 -14.79 37.49 -5.80
N LYS A 141 -13.46 37.41 -5.61
CA LYS A 141 -12.72 38.35 -4.75
C LYS A 141 -12.44 39.63 -5.54
N LEU A 142 -12.61 40.80 -4.91
CA LEU A 142 -12.30 42.12 -5.51
C LEU A 142 -10.78 42.39 -5.66
N ASP A 143 -9.94 41.37 -5.50
CA ASP A 143 -8.49 41.51 -5.62
C ASP A 143 -8.09 41.58 -7.10
N LEU A 144 -7.56 42.73 -7.52
CA LEU A 144 -7.13 43.02 -8.90
C LEU A 144 -5.88 42.23 -9.36
N ILE A 145 -5.38 41.29 -8.54
CA ILE A 145 -4.10 40.61 -8.76
C ILE A 145 -4.33 39.09 -8.69
N HIS A 146 -4.11 38.40 -9.81
CA HIS A 146 -4.17 36.95 -9.87
C HIS A 146 -2.91 36.34 -9.22
N PRO A 147 -3.03 35.32 -8.35
CA PRO A 147 -1.87 34.72 -7.66
C PRO A 147 -0.86 34.04 -8.59
N SER A 148 -1.23 33.77 -9.86
CA SER A 148 -0.30 33.28 -10.89
C SER A 148 0.45 34.41 -11.61
N ASP A 149 0.08 35.68 -11.39
CA ASP A 149 0.72 36.83 -12.02
C ASP A 149 2.00 37.20 -11.22
N ARG A 150 3.18 37.10 -11.84
CA ARG A 150 4.48 37.37 -11.19
C ARG A 150 4.73 38.88 -11.05
N ARG A 151 3.91 39.59 -10.28
CA ARG A 151 4.09 41.03 -10.01
C ARG A 151 4.44 41.26 -8.54
N ARG A 152 5.43 42.13 -8.27
CA ARG A 152 5.81 42.49 -6.90
C ARG A 152 4.73 43.39 -6.30
N VAL A 153 4.02 42.90 -5.29
CA VAL A 153 3.03 43.69 -4.54
C VAL A 153 3.78 44.58 -3.53
N ILE A 154 3.66 45.90 -3.68
CA ILE A 154 4.22 46.87 -2.72
C ILE A 154 3.10 47.29 -1.77
N HIS A 155 3.19 46.88 -0.51
CA HIS A 155 2.25 47.31 0.52
C HIS A 155 2.62 48.73 0.99
N ILE A 156 1.88 49.74 0.54
CA ILE A 156 2.05 51.12 0.97
C ILE A 156 1.15 51.35 2.19
N ARG A 157 1.75 51.57 3.37
CA ARG A 157 1.01 52.09 4.53
C ARG A 157 0.84 53.59 4.35
N VAL A 158 -0.40 54.02 4.12
CA VAL A 158 -0.72 55.45 4.09
C VAL A 158 -0.77 55.99 5.53
N PRO A 159 -0.03 57.05 5.88
CA PRO A 159 -0.15 57.69 7.18
C PRO A 159 -1.52 58.34 7.31
N ARG A 160 -2.23 58.02 8.41
CA ARG A 160 -3.52 58.65 8.73
C ARG A 160 -3.27 60.11 9.08
N GLN A 161 -3.67 61.05 8.21
CA GLN A 161 -3.64 62.48 8.51
C GLN A 161 -4.49 62.73 9.76
N LYS A 162 -3.86 63.22 10.84
CA LYS A 162 -4.58 63.76 11.99
C LYS A 162 -5.16 65.10 11.56
N ILE A 163 -6.47 65.12 11.29
CA ILE A 163 -7.20 66.37 11.13
C ILE A 163 -7.20 67.06 12.50
N THR A 164 -6.34 68.05 12.68
CA THR A 164 -6.37 68.92 13.85
C THR A 164 -7.50 69.91 13.66
N VAL A 165 -8.64 69.64 14.27
CA VAL A 165 -9.74 70.61 14.34
C VAL A 165 -9.31 71.72 15.29
N ALA A 166 -8.96 72.88 14.75
CA ALA A 166 -8.78 74.09 15.55
C ALA A 166 -10.17 74.50 16.08
N ARG A 167 -10.32 74.49 17.41
CA ARG A 167 -11.49 75.08 18.08
C ARG A 167 -11.37 76.61 17.98
N MET A 168 -12.31 77.23 17.29
CA MET A 168 -12.73 78.62 17.52
C MET A 168 -13.93 78.61 18.47
#